data_AF-A0A1B6G3L8-F1
#
_entry.id   AF-A0A1B6G3L8-F1
#
_cell.length_a   1.000
_cell.length_b   1.000
_cell.length_c   1.000
_cell.angle_alpha   90.00
_cell.angle_beta   90.00
_cell.angle_gamma   90.00
#
_symmetry.space_group_name_H-M   'P 1'
#
loop_
_entity.id
_entity.type
_entity.pdbx_description
1 polymer ?
#
loop_
_entity_poly.entity_id
_entity_poly.type
_entity_poly.pdbx_seq_one_letter_code
_entity_poly.pdbx_strand_id
1 'polypeptide(L)'
;YRSSRAIVNSLDPDAPLRESKPLHDLDMEDENRLLKQVWAEVRCGRISEAQKLCHHCGQSWRAATLEGWKLYHDPNYQSKLAITEKQPVEGNLHRDIWKLCAYQLSENIRAGTYARAVYGALCGNLNALLPACETWDDVLWAHTRVLVDQLVEQELRDEGLRYYHRMPESYWNTKLTMEDTFATLDSSGEPLVRQQARSRERIIQKLLILDQLPQLMSSMLQWAQEKDCSPQMLRFLAHLVLTLRLLGQPA
;
A
#
# COMPACT_ATOMS: atom_id res chain seq x y z
N TYR A 1 7.58 10.45 -35.78
CA TYR A 1 6.88 11.66 -35.31
C TYR A 1 7.92 12.58 -34.67
N ARG A 2 8.01 13.86 -35.07
CA ARG A 2 8.87 14.84 -34.39
C ARG A 2 8.01 15.63 -33.41
N SER A 3 8.46 15.77 -32.16
CA SER A 3 7.76 16.58 -31.18
C SER A 3 7.78 18.06 -31.60
N SER A 4 6.66 18.75 -31.38
CA SER A 4 6.55 20.20 -31.58
C SER A 4 7.19 21.00 -30.44
N ARG A 5 7.47 20.36 -29.29
CA ARG A 5 8.08 20.96 -28.10
C ARG A 5 9.50 20.46 -27.87
N ALA A 6 10.29 21.25 -27.15
CA ALA A 6 11.60 20.82 -26.67
C ALA A 6 11.43 19.70 -25.62
N ILE A 7 11.97 18.52 -25.93
CA ILE A 7 11.99 17.35 -25.04
C ILE A 7 13.37 17.17 -24.40
N VAL A 8 13.48 16.21 -23.49
CA VAL A 8 14.75 15.84 -22.83
C VAL A 8 15.85 15.49 -23.84
N ASN A 9 17.08 15.82 -23.49
CA ASN A 9 18.27 15.52 -24.30
C ASN A 9 19.02 14.27 -23.81
N SER A 10 18.80 13.88 -22.56
CA SER A 10 19.43 12.72 -21.93
C SER A 10 18.47 11.52 -21.85
N LEU A 11 19.02 10.30 -21.85
CA LEU A 11 18.24 9.05 -21.85
C LEU A 11 18.04 8.44 -20.45
N ASP A 12 18.68 9.00 -19.41
CA ASP A 12 18.52 8.50 -18.05
C ASP A 12 17.13 8.83 -17.47
N PRO A 13 16.59 8.00 -16.56
CA PRO A 13 15.24 8.17 -16.03
C PRO A 13 15.03 9.48 -15.25
N ASP A 14 16.10 10.10 -14.77
CA ASP A 14 16.04 11.38 -14.07
C ASP A 14 16.09 12.59 -15.01
N ALA A 15 16.33 12.38 -16.31
CA ALA A 15 16.43 13.46 -17.30
C ALA A 15 15.20 14.38 -17.31
N PRO A 16 13.94 13.89 -17.22
CA PRO A 16 12.77 14.77 -17.17
C PRO A 16 12.75 15.68 -15.94
N LEU A 17 13.19 15.16 -14.79
CA LEU A 17 13.25 15.90 -13.53
C LEU A 17 14.43 16.89 -13.51
N ARG A 18 15.60 16.46 -13.99
CA ARG A 18 16.85 17.24 -14.01
C ARG A 18 16.79 18.38 -15.02
N GLU A 19 16.37 18.09 -16.26
CA GLU A 19 16.30 19.08 -17.33
C GLU A 19 15.02 19.92 -17.26
N SER A 20 14.04 19.52 -16.45
CA SER A 20 12.70 20.13 -16.40
C SER A 20 12.05 20.21 -17.78
N LYS A 21 12.27 19.17 -18.59
CA LYS A 21 11.67 19.00 -19.92
C LYS A 21 10.85 17.72 -19.94
N PRO A 22 9.71 17.70 -20.65
CA PRO A 22 8.88 16.52 -20.73
C PRO A 22 9.47 15.48 -21.69
N LEU A 23 9.01 14.24 -21.55
CA LEU A 23 9.15 13.22 -22.58
C LEU A 23 8.24 13.55 -23.79
N HIS A 24 8.33 12.76 -24.86
CA HIS A 24 7.32 12.80 -25.91
C HIS A 24 5.95 12.36 -25.36
N ASP A 25 4.84 12.92 -25.86
CA ASP A 25 3.51 12.63 -25.30
C ASP A 25 3.16 11.14 -25.30
N LEU A 26 3.47 10.43 -26.39
CA LEU A 26 3.32 8.97 -26.48
C LEU A 26 4.13 8.21 -25.41
N ASP A 27 5.37 8.63 -25.14
CA ASP A 27 6.20 8.00 -24.11
C ASP A 27 5.63 8.24 -22.72
N MET A 28 5.07 9.43 -22.47
CA MET A 28 4.39 9.75 -21.21
C MET A 28 3.13 8.91 -21.00
N GLU A 29 2.35 8.68 -22.06
CA GLU A 29 1.17 7.82 -22.01
C GLU A 29 1.55 6.36 -21.72
N ASP A 30 2.56 5.84 -22.40
CA ASP A 30 3.07 4.48 -22.19
C ASP A 30 3.66 4.31 -20.78
N GLU A 31 4.40 5.30 -20.29
CA GLU A 31 4.93 5.30 -18.93
C GLU A 31 3.82 5.31 -17.87
N ASN A 32 2.79 6.14 -18.08
CA ASN A 32 1.65 6.20 -17.16
C ASN A 32 0.88 4.88 -17.14
N ARG A 33 0.68 4.24 -18.30
CA ARG A 33 0.04 2.92 -18.40
C ARG A 33 0.85 1.83 -17.70
N LEU A 34 2.16 1.82 -17.90
CA LEU A 34 3.07 0.90 -17.20
C LEU A 34 2.98 1.08 -15.69
N LEU A 35 3.11 2.32 -15.20
CA LEU A 35 3.06 2.61 -13.77
C LEU A 35 1.71 2.28 -13.13
N LYS A 36 0.61 2.49 -13.85
CA LYS A 36 -0.72 2.08 -13.38
C LYS A 36 -0.81 0.56 -13.19
N GLN A 37 -0.22 -0.22 -14.09
CA GLN A 37 -0.16 -1.68 -13.92
C GLN A 37 0.78 -2.10 -12.79
N VAL A 38 1.97 -1.50 -12.69
CA VAL A 38 2.91 -1.72 -11.58
C VAL A 38 2.24 -1.44 -10.24
N TRP A 39 1.50 -0.34 -10.13
CA TRP A 39 0.71 0.00 -8.96
C TRP A 39 -0.31 -1.09 -8.59
N ALA A 40 -1.03 -1.62 -9.59
CA ALA A 40 -1.98 -2.71 -9.36
C ALA A 40 -1.28 -3.99 -8.85
N GLU A 41 -0.14 -4.36 -9.45
CA GLU A 41 0.64 -5.53 -9.01
C GLU A 41 1.18 -5.36 -7.58
N VAL A 42 1.66 -4.17 -7.23
CA VAL A 42 2.14 -3.84 -5.88
C VAL A 42 1.01 -3.98 -4.86
N ARG A 43 -0.19 -3.48 -5.15
CA ARG A 43 -1.36 -3.64 -4.26
C ARG A 43 -1.78 -5.08 -4.08
N CYS A 44 -1.66 -5.90 -5.12
CA CYS A 44 -1.94 -7.32 -5.03
C CYS A 44 -0.82 -8.14 -4.34
N GLY A 45 0.26 -7.50 -3.90
CA GLY A 45 1.41 -8.19 -3.31
C GLY A 45 2.29 -8.95 -4.31
N ARG A 46 2.08 -8.76 -5.61
CA ARG A 46 2.80 -9.45 -6.69
C ARG A 46 4.01 -8.62 -7.17
N ILE A 47 4.94 -8.34 -6.25
CA ILE A 47 6.13 -7.51 -6.52
C ILE A 47 7.01 -8.11 -7.63
N SER A 48 7.15 -9.43 -7.68
CA SER A 48 7.92 -10.11 -8.73
C SER A 48 7.31 -9.92 -10.13
N GLU A 49 5.99 -9.90 -10.24
CA GLU A 49 5.33 -9.63 -11.53
C GLU A 49 5.48 -8.16 -11.93
N ALA A 50 5.41 -7.23 -10.97
CA ALA A 50 5.70 -5.81 -11.21
C ALA A 50 7.13 -5.60 -11.76
N GLN A 51 8.11 -6.34 -11.25
CA GLN A 51 9.50 -6.30 -11.73
C GLN A 51 9.65 -6.88 -13.12
N LYS A 52 9.05 -8.05 -13.40
CA LYS A 52 9.05 -8.66 -14.73
C LYS A 52 8.46 -7.71 -15.76
N LEU A 53 7.37 -7.02 -15.41
CA LEU A 53 6.74 -6.03 -16.26
C LEU A 53 7.68 -4.86 -16.56
N CYS A 54 8.34 -4.32 -15.53
CA CYS A 54 9.33 -3.25 -15.70
C CYS A 54 10.49 -3.70 -16.60
N HIS A 55 11.00 -4.92 -16.42
CA HIS A 55 12.06 -5.50 -17.24
C HIS A 55 11.62 -5.68 -18.69
N HIS A 56 10.41 -6.21 -18.93
CA HIS A 56 9.85 -6.40 -20.26
C HIS A 56 9.70 -5.08 -21.02
N CYS A 57 9.37 -3.99 -20.32
CA CYS A 57 9.31 -2.65 -20.89
C CYS A 57 10.68 -1.93 -20.98
N GLY A 58 11.80 -2.64 -20.76
CA GLY A 58 13.15 -2.08 -20.85
C GLY A 58 13.56 -1.20 -19.66
N GLN A 59 12.76 -1.16 -18.59
CA GLN A 59 12.99 -0.36 -17.39
C GLN A 59 13.52 -1.20 -16.24
N SER A 60 14.63 -1.92 -16.50
CA SER A 60 15.31 -2.75 -15.49
C SER A 60 15.75 -1.95 -14.27
N TRP A 61 16.05 -0.66 -14.44
CA TRP A 61 16.36 0.25 -13.34
C TRP A 61 15.19 0.35 -12.35
N ARG A 62 13.94 0.40 -12.83
CA ARG A 62 12.74 0.45 -12.00
C ARG A 62 12.47 -0.89 -11.33
N ALA A 63 12.71 -2.00 -12.02
CA ALA A 63 12.65 -3.32 -11.40
C ALA A 63 13.61 -3.40 -10.19
N ALA A 64 14.83 -2.85 -10.33
CA ALA A 64 15.81 -2.80 -9.26
C ALA A 64 15.38 -1.89 -8.09
N THR A 65 14.73 -0.75 -8.35
CA THR A 65 14.24 0.11 -7.25
C THR A 65 13.13 -0.56 -6.43
N LEU A 66 12.34 -1.44 -7.02
CA LEU A 66 11.30 -2.23 -6.34
C LEU A 66 11.86 -3.32 -5.41
N GLU A 67 13.16 -3.64 -5.46
CA GLU A 67 13.80 -4.57 -4.51
C GLU A 67 14.28 -3.87 -3.24
N GLY A 68 14.50 -2.55 -3.28
CA GLY A 68 15.24 -1.84 -2.24
C GLY A 68 14.53 -1.73 -0.88
N TRP A 69 13.23 -2.03 -0.82
CA TRP A 69 12.44 -2.02 0.41
C TRP A 69 12.66 -3.25 1.30
N LYS A 70 13.23 -4.33 0.75
CA LYS A 70 13.43 -5.59 1.47
C LYS A 70 14.50 -5.44 2.56
N LEU A 71 14.20 -5.98 3.74
CA LEU A 71 15.18 -6.05 4.82
C LEU A 71 16.32 -6.99 4.45
N TYR A 72 17.54 -6.55 4.75
CA TYR A 72 18.73 -7.38 4.62
C TYR A 72 18.62 -8.61 5.51
N HIS A 73 18.76 -9.79 4.92
CA HIS A 73 18.85 -11.03 5.65
C HIS A 73 19.73 -12.02 4.89
N ASP A 74 20.46 -12.83 5.65
CA ASP A 74 21.25 -13.93 5.10
C ASP A 74 20.54 -15.26 5.46
N PRO A 75 19.95 -15.95 4.46
CA PRO A 75 19.23 -17.21 4.68
C PRO A 75 20.09 -18.28 5.39
N ASN A 76 21.41 -18.21 5.23
CA ASN A 76 22.33 -19.20 5.80
C ASN A 76 22.42 -19.15 7.34
N TYR A 77 22.02 -18.04 7.98
CA TYR A 77 21.98 -17.94 9.45
C TYR A 77 20.63 -18.33 10.06
N GLN A 78 19.57 -18.41 9.24
CA GLN A 78 18.22 -18.76 9.69
C GLN A 78 17.94 -20.27 9.58
N SER A 79 18.53 -20.92 8.58
CA SER A 79 18.37 -22.36 8.38
C SER A 79 19.35 -23.15 9.25
N LYS A 80 18.83 -23.89 10.24
CA LYS A 80 19.60 -24.90 10.99
C LYS A 80 19.85 -26.19 10.19
N LEU A 81 19.29 -26.28 8.97
CA LEU A 81 19.52 -27.43 8.11
C LEU A 81 20.92 -27.30 7.49
N ALA A 82 21.67 -28.40 7.48
CA ALA A 82 22.96 -28.48 6.81
C ALA A 82 22.75 -28.38 5.29
N ILE A 83 22.55 -27.17 4.78
CA ILE A 83 22.51 -26.92 3.35
C ILE A 83 23.93 -27.11 2.83
N THR A 84 24.09 -27.98 1.83
CA THR A 84 25.39 -28.32 1.23
C THR A 84 25.99 -27.16 0.44
N GLU A 85 25.17 -26.19 0.05
CA GLU A 85 25.53 -25.01 -0.72
C GLU A 85 25.05 -23.72 -0.04
N LYS A 86 25.91 -22.70 0.00
CA LYS A 86 25.55 -21.39 0.57
C LYS A 86 24.57 -20.67 -0.35
N GLN A 87 23.45 -20.22 0.20
CA GLN A 87 22.47 -19.40 -0.52
C GLN A 87 22.97 -17.94 -0.63
N PRO A 88 22.58 -17.21 -1.68
CA PRO A 88 22.91 -15.79 -1.79
C PRO A 88 22.20 -14.99 -0.68
N VAL A 89 22.85 -13.92 -0.24
CA VAL A 89 22.27 -12.96 0.70
C VAL A 89 21.19 -12.14 0.00
N GLU A 90 20.12 -11.82 0.71
CA GLU A 90 18.97 -11.11 0.16
C GLU A 90 18.69 -9.77 0.87
N GLY A 91 18.00 -8.88 0.18
CA GLY A 91 17.57 -7.58 0.69
C GLY A 91 18.65 -6.50 0.65
N ASN A 92 18.32 -5.33 1.21
CA ASN A 92 19.15 -4.13 1.11
C ASN A 92 19.75 -3.77 2.48
N LEU A 93 21.07 -3.81 2.58
CA LEU A 93 21.79 -3.40 3.80
C LEU A 93 21.47 -1.94 4.15
N HIS A 94 21.42 -1.05 3.15
CA HIS A 94 21.15 0.38 3.30
C HIS A 94 19.68 0.71 2.97
N ARG A 95 18.75 -0.15 3.41
CA ARG A 95 17.30 0.04 3.23
C ARG A 95 16.82 1.41 3.72
N ASP A 96 17.38 1.92 4.81
CA ASP A 96 17.01 3.22 5.38
C ASP A 96 17.31 4.39 4.46
N ILE A 97 18.45 4.37 3.78
CA ILE A 97 18.79 5.35 2.73
C ILE A 97 17.82 5.21 1.56
N TRP A 98 17.60 3.97 1.08
CA TRP A 98 16.65 3.71 0.01
C TRP A 98 15.25 4.23 0.35
N LYS A 99 14.79 4.01 1.59
CA LYS A 99 13.49 4.45 2.08
C LYS A 99 13.39 5.97 2.08
N LEU A 100 14.44 6.67 2.52
CA LEU A 100 14.51 8.13 2.48
C LEU A 100 14.43 8.65 1.04
N CYS A 101 15.18 8.05 0.10
CA CYS A 101 15.12 8.42 -1.31
C CYS A 101 13.74 8.16 -1.91
N ALA A 102 13.14 7.00 -1.63
CA ALA A 102 11.79 6.66 -2.09
C ALA A 102 10.73 7.61 -1.51
N TYR A 103 10.90 8.03 -0.25
CA TYR A 103 10.03 9.01 0.38
C TYR A 103 10.12 10.37 -0.32
N GLN A 104 11.33 10.90 -0.56
CA GLN A 104 11.53 12.15 -1.30
C GLN A 104 10.97 12.09 -2.72
N LEU A 105 11.13 10.96 -3.41
CA LEU A 105 10.56 10.75 -4.73
C LEU A 105 9.02 10.74 -4.70
N SER A 106 8.42 10.14 -3.68
CA SER A 106 6.96 10.10 -3.50
C SER A 106 6.35 11.48 -3.21
N GLU A 107 7.13 12.41 -2.65
CA GLU A 107 6.72 13.80 -2.43
C GLU A 107 6.80 14.65 -3.71
N ASN A 108 7.63 14.26 -4.67
CA ASN A 108 7.81 15.00 -5.91
C ASN A 108 6.61 14.80 -6.86
N ILE A 109 5.74 15.81 -6.93
CA ILE A 109 4.53 15.83 -7.77
C ILE A 109 4.85 15.55 -9.25
N ARG A 110 6.03 15.95 -9.74
CA ARG A 110 6.45 15.76 -11.13
C ARG A 110 6.70 14.30 -11.52
N ALA A 111 6.88 13.40 -10.55
CA ALA A 111 7.04 11.97 -10.81
C ALA A 111 5.75 11.29 -11.30
N GLY A 112 4.59 11.95 -11.15
CA GLY A 112 3.29 11.41 -11.56
C GLY A 112 2.61 10.59 -10.46
N THR A 113 1.28 10.46 -10.56
CA THR A 113 0.43 9.91 -9.49
C THR A 113 0.79 8.46 -9.15
N TYR A 114 0.89 7.58 -10.14
CA TYR A 114 1.12 6.15 -9.88
C TYR A 114 2.55 5.84 -9.46
N ALA A 115 3.57 6.57 -9.96
CA ALA A 115 4.94 6.41 -9.46
C ALA A 115 5.01 6.79 -7.97
N ARG A 116 4.41 7.93 -7.60
CA ARG A 116 4.34 8.38 -6.21
C ARG A 116 3.61 7.38 -5.33
N ALA A 117 2.51 6.79 -5.81
CA ALA A 117 1.77 5.76 -5.09
C ALA A 117 2.59 4.47 -4.89
N VAL A 118 3.29 3.99 -5.92
CA VAL A 118 4.16 2.81 -5.83
C VAL A 118 5.26 3.01 -4.79
N TYR A 119 6.01 4.10 -4.87
CA TYR A 119 7.07 4.36 -3.88
C TYR A 119 6.49 4.69 -2.50
N GLY A 120 5.38 5.42 -2.44
CA GLY A 120 4.64 5.70 -1.21
C GLY A 120 4.20 4.43 -0.48
N ALA A 121 3.79 3.39 -1.21
CA ALA A 121 3.42 2.10 -0.62
C ALA A 121 4.63 1.38 -0.02
N LEU A 122 5.80 1.53 -0.62
CA LEU A 122 7.00 0.85 -0.17
C LEU A 122 7.75 1.62 0.94
N CYS A 123 7.60 2.94 1.00
CA CYS A 123 8.24 3.79 2.00
C CYS A 123 7.33 4.30 3.12
N GLY A 124 6.02 4.04 3.06
CA GLY A 124 5.05 4.44 4.07
C GLY A 124 4.59 5.91 3.98
N ASN A 125 4.44 6.47 2.76
CA ASN A 125 3.90 7.82 2.56
C ASN A 125 2.41 7.79 2.18
N LEU A 126 1.53 8.06 3.15
CA LEU A 126 0.08 8.08 2.94
C LEU A 126 -0.37 9.14 1.94
N ASN A 127 0.16 10.36 2.01
CA ASN A 127 -0.23 11.46 1.14
C ASN A 127 0.09 11.21 -0.34
N ALA A 128 1.11 10.40 -0.61
CA ALA A 128 1.45 9.97 -1.96
C ALA A 128 0.53 8.86 -2.49
N LEU A 129 -0.08 8.08 -1.60
CA LEU A 129 -0.95 6.94 -1.93
C LEU A 129 -2.39 7.35 -2.22
N LEU A 130 -2.95 8.22 -1.38
CA LEU A 130 -4.37 8.60 -1.45
C LEU A 130 -4.83 9.06 -2.85
N PRO A 131 -4.05 9.86 -3.61
CA PRO A 131 -4.46 10.27 -4.96
C PRO A 131 -4.62 9.14 -5.98
N ALA A 132 -4.07 7.95 -5.73
CA ALA A 132 -4.20 6.77 -6.59
C ALA A 132 -5.24 5.76 -6.07
N CYS A 133 -5.92 6.07 -4.96
CA CYS A 133 -6.93 5.23 -4.34
C CYS A 133 -8.33 5.70 -4.74
N GLU A 134 -9.14 4.82 -5.33
CA GLU A 134 -10.46 5.18 -5.89
C GLU A 134 -11.61 4.62 -5.05
N THR A 135 -11.38 3.47 -4.38
CA THR A 135 -12.41 2.73 -3.64
C THR A 135 -12.12 2.68 -2.14
N TRP A 136 -13.13 2.28 -1.37
CA TRP A 136 -13.02 2.06 0.08
C TRP A 136 -11.93 1.03 0.41
N ASP A 137 -11.81 -0.04 -0.37
CA ASP A 137 -10.76 -1.06 -0.17
C ASP A 137 -9.37 -0.46 -0.41
N ASP A 138 -9.23 0.41 -1.41
CA ASP A 138 -7.94 1.03 -1.75
C ASP A 138 -7.47 1.95 -0.62
N VAL A 139 -8.39 2.76 -0.09
CA VAL A 139 -8.07 3.69 0.99
C VAL A 139 -7.78 2.92 2.28
N LEU A 140 -8.59 1.92 2.62
CA LEU A 140 -8.31 1.05 3.78
C LEU A 140 -6.93 0.39 3.65
N TRP A 141 -6.64 -0.21 2.49
CA TRP A 141 -5.34 -0.82 2.22
C TRP A 141 -4.20 0.18 2.37
N ALA A 142 -4.32 1.40 1.84
CA ALA A 142 -3.28 2.41 1.90
C ALA A 142 -2.97 2.82 3.36
N HIS A 143 -4.01 3.07 4.16
CA HIS A 143 -3.85 3.40 5.57
C HIS A 143 -3.24 2.24 6.35
N THR A 144 -3.74 1.03 6.20
CA THR A 144 -3.20 -0.17 6.89
C THR A 144 -1.76 -0.44 6.47
N ARG A 145 -1.41 -0.30 5.18
CA ARG A 145 -0.05 -0.50 4.68
C ARG A 145 0.94 0.47 5.32
N VAL A 146 0.57 1.74 5.44
CA VAL A 146 1.40 2.78 6.07
C VAL A 146 1.51 2.56 7.58
N LEU A 147 0.41 2.20 8.25
CA LEU A 147 0.40 1.87 9.68
C LEU A 147 1.41 0.74 9.98
N VAL A 148 1.33 -0.37 9.25
CA VAL A 148 2.28 -1.49 9.40
C VAL A 148 3.71 -1.03 9.12
N ASP A 149 3.92 -0.19 8.10
CA ASP A 149 5.25 0.33 7.76
C ASP A 149 5.87 1.13 8.90
N GLN A 150 5.09 1.99 9.54
CA GLN A 150 5.52 2.82 10.66
C GLN A 150 5.82 1.98 11.90
N LEU A 151 4.96 1.02 12.24
CA LEU A 151 5.17 0.12 13.38
C LEU A 151 6.45 -0.71 13.21
N VAL A 152 6.64 -1.29 12.03
CA VAL A 152 7.88 -2.05 11.73
C VAL A 152 9.10 -1.13 11.77
N GLU A 153 9.00 0.09 11.24
CA GLU A 153 10.11 1.03 11.25
C GLU A 153 10.47 1.53 12.66
N GLN A 154 9.48 1.68 13.56
CA GLN A 154 9.71 1.99 14.97
C GLN A 154 10.49 0.86 15.64
N GLU A 155 9.98 -0.36 15.54
CA GLU A 155 10.62 -1.54 16.15
C GLU A 155 12.06 -1.74 15.66
N LEU A 156 12.29 -1.63 14.34
CA LEU A 156 13.61 -1.78 13.75
C LEU A 156 14.63 -0.73 14.24
N ARG A 157 14.16 0.47 14.58
CA ARG A 157 15.01 1.58 15.03
C ARG A 157 15.23 1.55 16.54
N ASP A 158 14.25 1.08 17.30
CA ASP A 158 14.33 0.96 18.75
C ASP A 158 15.23 -0.21 19.16
N GLU A 159 15.06 -1.38 18.52
CA GLU A 159 15.85 -2.60 18.80
C GLU A 159 17.14 -2.68 17.97
N GLY A 160 17.31 -1.80 16.99
CA GLY A 160 18.40 -1.88 16.03
C GLY A 160 19.75 -1.47 16.61
N LEU A 161 20.74 -2.36 16.53
CA LEU A 161 22.12 -2.12 16.97
C LEU A 161 22.92 -1.16 16.06
N ARG A 162 22.29 -0.51 15.09
CA ARG A 162 22.94 0.35 14.10
C ARG A 162 22.30 1.73 14.02
N TYR A 163 23.07 2.72 13.59
CA TYR A 163 22.56 4.06 13.34
C TYR A 163 21.74 4.09 12.04
N TYR A 164 20.48 4.54 12.13
CA TYR A 164 19.60 4.72 10.97
C TYR A 164 19.51 6.19 10.57
N HIS A 165 19.45 6.45 9.26
CA HIS A 165 19.19 7.80 8.75
C HIS A 165 17.82 8.32 9.20
N ARG A 166 17.76 9.58 9.62
CA ARG A 166 16.54 10.21 10.15
C ARG A 166 15.50 10.40 9.04
N MET A 167 14.31 9.86 9.25
CA MET A 167 13.14 10.13 8.39
C MET A 167 12.52 11.51 8.72
N PRO A 168 11.86 12.18 7.75
CA PRO A 168 11.14 13.43 7.98
C PRO A 168 10.09 13.31 9.09
N GLU A 169 9.79 14.40 9.79
CA GLU A 169 8.78 14.37 10.86
C GLU A 169 7.37 14.07 10.33
N SER A 170 7.06 14.47 9.10
CA SER A 170 5.80 14.15 8.42
C SER A 170 5.55 12.64 8.31
N TYR A 171 6.61 11.84 8.19
CA TYR A 171 6.52 10.38 8.16
C TYR A 171 6.02 9.82 9.51
N TRP A 172 6.43 10.40 10.65
CA TRP A 172 6.06 9.91 11.98
C TRP A 172 4.78 10.53 12.54
N ASN A 173 4.48 11.76 12.14
CA ASN A 173 3.35 12.52 12.68
C ASN A 173 1.98 11.99 12.22
N THR A 174 1.97 11.08 11.24
CA THR A 174 0.76 10.35 10.86
C THR A 174 0.51 9.28 11.92
N LYS A 175 -0.05 9.65 13.09
CA LYS A 175 -0.54 8.70 14.08
C LYS A 175 -1.75 8.00 13.49
N LEU A 176 -1.55 6.79 13.00
CA LEU A 176 -2.60 5.97 12.41
C LEU A 176 -3.01 4.92 13.43
N THR A 177 -4.29 4.85 13.73
CA THR A 177 -4.91 3.67 14.34
C THR A 177 -5.91 3.09 13.36
N MET A 178 -6.34 1.86 13.58
CA MET A 178 -7.39 1.27 12.73
C MET A 178 -8.72 2.01 12.95
N GLU A 179 -8.98 2.48 14.17
CA GLU A 179 -10.14 3.29 14.54
C GLU A 179 -10.15 4.62 13.77
N ASP A 180 -9.03 5.35 13.78
CA ASP A 180 -8.89 6.62 13.06
C ASP A 180 -8.98 6.41 11.54
N THR A 181 -8.46 5.28 11.05
CA THR A 181 -8.57 4.89 9.63
C THR A 181 -10.02 4.72 9.22
N PHE A 182 -10.82 3.98 9.99
CA PHE A 182 -12.24 3.83 9.69
C PHE A 182 -13.04 5.12 9.88
N ALA A 183 -12.70 5.95 10.87
CA ALA A 183 -13.30 7.28 11.02
C ALA A 183 -13.01 8.17 9.79
N THR A 184 -11.81 8.09 9.24
CA THR A 184 -11.42 8.79 8.01
C THR A 184 -12.20 8.26 6.80
N LEU A 185 -12.41 6.93 6.69
CA LEU A 185 -13.23 6.32 5.63
C LEU A 185 -14.70 6.76 5.70
N ASP A 186 -15.26 6.81 6.91
CA ASP A 186 -16.66 7.23 7.14
C ASP A 186 -16.89 8.71 6.80
N SER A 187 -15.87 9.54 7.04
CA SER A 187 -15.88 10.99 6.82
C SER A 187 -15.20 11.42 5.51
N SER A 188 -14.84 10.46 4.65
CA SER A 188 -14.09 10.72 3.42
C SER A 188 -14.79 11.76 2.53
N GLY A 189 -14.01 12.66 1.93
CA GLY A 189 -14.50 13.64 0.94
C GLY A 189 -15.07 12.96 -0.30
N GLU A 190 -14.49 11.82 -0.69
CA GLU A 190 -14.88 11.06 -1.88
C GLU A 190 -16.26 10.41 -1.72
N PRO A 191 -17.26 10.75 -2.57
CA PRO A 191 -18.62 10.25 -2.42
C PRO A 191 -18.74 8.73 -2.50
N LEU A 192 -17.95 8.09 -3.37
CA LEU A 192 -17.96 6.64 -3.56
C LEU A 192 -17.47 5.91 -2.31
N VAL A 193 -16.34 6.35 -1.74
CA VAL A 193 -15.76 5.78 -0.51
C VAL A 193 -16.76 5.91 0.64
N ARG A 194 -17.35 7.09 0.80
CA ARG A 194 -18.35 7.36 1.84
C ARG A 194 -19.63 6.54 1.68
N GLN A 195 -20.06 6.31 0.44
CA GLN A 195 -21.21 5.43 0.16
C GLN A 195 -20.88 3.97 0.50
N GLN A 196 -19.71 3.49 0.09
CA GLN A 196 -19.26 2.14 0.39
C GLN A 196 -19.09 1.90 1.89
N ALA A 197 -18.52 2.86 2.64
CA ALA A 197 -18.37 2.78 4.09
C ALA A 197 -19.71 2.56 4.84
N ARG A 198 -20.81 3.08 4.29
CA ARG A 198 -22.17 2.95 4.86
C ARG A 198 -22.89 1.65 4.47
N SER A 199 -22.33 0.86 3.56
CA SER A 199 -22.94 -0.42 3.18
C SER A 199 -22.85 -1.43 4.33
N ARG A 200 -23.87 -2.28 4.46
CA ARG A 200 -23.98 -3.23 5.57
C ARG A 200 -22.77 -4.17 5.62
N GLU A 201 -22.30 -4.62 4.46
CA GLU A 201 -21.13 -5.49 4.29
C GLU A 201 -19.86 -4.84 4.85
N ARG A 202 -19.63 -3.55 4.56
CA ARG A 202 -18.44 -2.82 5.04
C ARG A 202 -18.51 -2.50 6.52
N ILE A 203 -19.71 -2.23 7.05
CA ILE A 203 -19.92 -2.06 8.49
C ILE A 203 -19.58 -3.36 9.21
N ILE A 204 -20.01 -4.53 8.69
CA ILE A 204 -19.65 -5.83 9.28
C ILE A 204 -18.13 -6.03 9.26
N GLN A 205 -17.47 -5.78 8.13
CA GLN A 205 -16.01 -5.88 8.04
C GLN A 205 -15.30 -4.96 9.04
N LYS A 206 -15.70 -3.69 9.12
CA LYS A 206 -15.17 -2.71 10.07
C LYS A 206 -15.30 -3.20 11.51
N LEU A 207 -16.49 -3.61 11.94
CA LEU A 207 -16.75 -4.02 13.32
C LEU A 207 -16.02 -5.31 13.68
N LEU A 208 -15.85 -6.23 12.73
CA LEU A 208 -15.02 -7.42 12.94
C LEU A 208 -13.54 -7.07 13.07
N ILE A 209 -13.01 -6.17 12.22
CA ILE A 209 -11.61 -5.75 12.26
C ILE A 209 -11.29 -5.00 13.56
N LEU A 210 -12.22 -4.19 14.05
CA LEU A 210 -12.08 -3.45 15.32
C LEU A 210 -12.44 -4.27 16.56
N ASP A 211 -12.78 -5.56 16.40
CA ASP A 211 -13.24 -6.44 17.48
C ASP A 211 -14.42 -5.88 18.30
N GLN A 212 -15.32 -5.15 17.64
CA GLN A 212 -16.50 -4.51 18.24
C GLN A 212 -17.75 -5.40 18.12
N LEU A 213 -17.64 -6.65 18.59
CA LEU A 213 -18.70 -7.66 18.46
C LEU A 213 -20.05 -7.26 19.05
N PRO A 214 -20.16 -6.61 20.23
CA PRO A 214 -21.47 -6.21 20.76
C PRO A 214 -22.22 -5.22 19.87
N GLN A 215 -21.49 -4.30 19.24
CA GLN A 215 -22.06 -3.35 18.30
C GLN A 215 -22.49 -4.06 17.02
N LEU A 216 -21.65 -4.98 16.52
CA LEU A 216 -21.97 -5.83 15.39
C LEU A 216 -23.29 -6.58 15.60
N MET A 217 -23.47 -7.24 16.74
CA MET A 217 -24.70 -7.98 17.06
C MET A 217 -25.93 -7.07 17.08
N SER A 218 -25.80 -5.87 17.66
CA SER A 218 -26.88 -4.88 17.71
C SER A 218 -27.29 -4.40 16.31
N SER A 219 -26.31 -4.10 15.45
CA SER A 219 -26.56 -3.70 14.05
C SER A 219 -27.17 -4.83 13.24
N MET A 220 -26.69 -6.06 13.40
CA MET A 220 -27.22 -7.24 12.70
C MET A 220 -28.68 -7.52 13.09
N LEU A 221 -29.01 -7.40 14.38
CA LEU A 221 -30.38 -7.55 14.86
C LEU A 221 -31.29 -6.47 14.27
N GLN A 222 -30.85 -5.21 14.26
CA GLN A 222 -31.59 -4.11 13.65
C GLN A 222 -31.88 -4.39 12.17
N TRP A 223 -30.86 -4.74 11.39
CA TRP A 223 -31.05 -5.03 9.96
C TRP A 223 -31.91 -6.26 9.72
N ALA A 224 -31.89 -7.25 10.61
CA ALA A 224 -32.75 -8.42 10.49
C ALA A 224 -34.24 -8.10 10.73
N GLN A 225 -34.53 -7.04 11.50
CA GLN A 225 -35.88 -6.55 11.75
C GLN A 225 -36.40 -5.60 10.65
N GLU A 226 -35.50 -5.04 9.84
CA GLU A 226 -35.84 -4.17 8.71
C GLU A 226 -36.50 -4.98 7.57
N LYS A 227 -37.56 -4.41 6.97
CA LYS A 227 -38.29 -5.06 5.86
C LYS A 227 -37.46 -5.23 4.58
N ASP A 228 -36.41 -4.43 4.43
CA ASP A 228 -35.55 -4.41 3.23
C ASP A 228 -34.30 -5.31 3.37
N CYS A 229 -34.30 -6.25 4.31
CA CYS A 229 -33.21 -7.21 4.45
C CYS A 229 -33.34 -8.33 3.42
N SER A 230 -32.36 -8.46 2.53
CA SER A 230 -32.37 -9.51 1.52
C SER A 230 -32.25 -10.89 2.17
N PRO A 231 -32.89 -11.94 1.61
CA PRO A 231 -32.78 -13.30 2.15
C PRO A 231 -31.33 -13.80 2.22
N GLN A 232 -30.48 -13.37 1.29
CA GLN A 232 -29.06 -13.72 1.29
C GLN A 232 -28.30 -13.05 2.43
N MET A 233 -28.61 -11.77 2.72
CA MET A 233 -28.03 -11.07 3.87
C MET A 233 -28.47 -11.73 5.17
N LEU A 234 -29.77 -11.99 5.37
CA LEU A 234 -30.27 -12.70 6.56
C LEU A 234 -29.58 -14.05 6.77
N ARG A 235 -29.43 -14.83 5.69
CA ARG A 235 -28.68 -16.08 5.72
C ARG A 235 -27.24 -15.84 6.18
N PHE A 236 -26.52 -14.89 5.58
CA PHE A 236 -25.16 -14.55 5.97
C PHE A 236 -25.07 -14.15 7.45
N LEU A 237 -25.95 -13.26 7.92
CA LEU A 237 -25.97 -12.80 9.31
C LEU A 237 -26.17 -13.97 10.28
N ALA A 238 -27.13 -14.86 10.02
CA ALA A 238 -27.37 -16.03 10.86
C ALA A 238 -26.15 -16.97 10.93
N HIS A 239 -25.51 -17.23 9.79
CA HIS A 239 -24.30 -18.07 9.75
C HIS A 239 -23.13 -17.41 10.48
N LEU A 240 -22.99 -16.08 10.38
CA LEU A 240 -21.97 -15.34 11.09
C LEU A 240 -22.14 -15.47 12.61
N VAL A 241 -23.37 -15.29 13.14
CA VAL A 241 -23.67 -15.48 14.57
C VAL A 241 -23.33 -16.91 15.03
N LEU A 242 -23.78 -17.92 14.26
CA LEU A 242 -23.47 -19.32 14.59
C LEU A 242 -21.97 -19.57 14.63
N THR A 243 -21.23 -19.02 13.67
CA THR A 243 -19.77 -19.16 13.61
C THR A 243 -19.10 -18.48 14.80
N LEU A 244 -19.51 -17.27 15.16
CA LEU A 244 -18.99 -16.57 16.34
C LEU A 244 -19.24 -17.34 17.64
N ARG A 245 -20.43 -17.94 17.81
CA ARG A 245 -20.73 -18.80 18.97
C ARG A 245 -19.86 -20.04 19.01
N LEU A 246 -19.64 -20.69 17.87
CA LEU A 246 -18.75 -21.86 17.78
C LEU A 246 -17.31 -21.52 18.16
N LEU A 247 -16.87 -20.29 17.90
CA LEU A 247 -15.56 -19.77 18.30
C LEU A 247 -15.52 -19.29 19.77
N GLY A 248 -16.62 -19.42 20.53
CA GLY A 248 -16.70 -19.03 21.94
C GLY A 248 -16.86 -17.53 22.16
N GLN A 249 -17.17 -16.75 21.12
CA GLN A 249 -17.41 -15.32 21.25
C GLN A 249 -18.80 -15.05 21.83
N PRO A 250 -18.97 -13.99 22.64
CA PRO A 250 -20.29 -13.59 23.14
C PRO A 250 -21.13 -13.06 21.97
N ALA A 251 -22.05 -13.90 21.46
CA ALA A 251 -22.95 -13.58 20.36
C ALA A 251 -24.42 -13.79 20.71
#